data_AF-A0A529LUD4-F1
#
_entry.id   AF-A0A529LUD4-F1
#
_cell.length_a   1.000
_cell.length_b   1.000
_cell.length_c   1.000
_cell.angle_alpha   90.00
_cell.angle_beta   90.00
_cell.angle_gamma   90.00
#
_symmetry.space_group_name_H-M   'P 1'
#
loop_
_entity.id
_entity.type
_entity.pdbx_description
1 polymer ?
#
loop_
_entity_poly.entity_id
_entity_poly.type
_entity_poly.pdbx_seq_one_letter_code
_entity_poly.pdbx_strand_id
1 'polypeptide(L)'
;MVSAFAMIGELFSPRDRAKYQGYSSAVFALSSVLGPLAGGYITSLFGWRWVFLVNLPIGIIVMAVLAFAMRSRFNEKKHHVDYLGGALLAIGTTAIVYWGYHVLDPSGPDTFTFVLPLLALVAIILFI
;
A
#
# COMPACT_ATOMS: atom_id res chain seq x y z
N MET A 1 -1.80 5.16 12.46
CA MET A 1 -1.71 3.83 11.83
C MET A 1 -0.36 3.74 11.15
N VAL A 2 0.54 2.97 11.73
CA VAL A 2 1.92 2.85 11.25
C VAL A 2 1.93 1.63 10.33
N SER A 3 2.19 1.83 9.03
CA SER A 3 2.42 0.73 8.09
C SER A 3 3.63 -0.09 8.54
N ALA A 4 3.75 -1.35 8.10
CA ALA A 4 4.91 -2.18 8.43
C ALA A 4 6.25 -1.46 8.17
N PHE A 5 6.32 -0.65 7.12
CA PHE A 5 7.48 0.19 6.80
C PHE A 5 7.71 1.34 7.80
N ALA A 6 6.64 2.01 8.23
CA ALA A 6 6.74 3.07 9.22
C ALA A 6 7.18 2.53 10.60
N MET A 7 6.84 1.26 10.91
CA MET A 7 7.20 0.62 12.18
C MET A 7 8.70 0.33 12.26
N ILE A 8 9.33 -0.02 11.13
CA ILE A 8 10.80 -0.11 11.02
C ILE A 8 11.44 1.24 11.37
N GLY A 9 10.81 2.34 10.97
CA GLY A 9 11.24 3.69 11.33
C GLY A 9 11.18 3.97 12.83
N GLU A 10 10.15 3.48 13.52
CA GLU A 10 9.99 3.67 14.97
C GLU A 10 10.87 2.74 15.81
N LEU A 11 11.13 1.52 15.34
CA LEU A 11 11.89 0.49 16.07
C LEU A 11 13.41 0.63 15.94
N PHE A 12 13.91 1.13 14.80
CA PHE A 12 15.33 1.10 14.48
C PHE A 12 15.94 2.50 14.28
N SER A 13 17.20 2.62 14.68
CA SER A 13 18.00 3.84 14.52
C SER A 13 18.13 4.22 13.02
N PRO A 14 18.28 5.51 12.67
CA PRO A 14 18.37 5.95 11.27
C PRO A 14 19.44 5.22 10.43
N ARG A 15 20.53 4.80 11.07
CA ARG A 15 21.62 4.04 10.41
C ARG A 15 21.22 2.61 10.07
N ASP A 16 20.39 1.98 10.89
CA ASP A 16 19.97 0.59 10.72
C ASP A 16 18.70 0.45 9.85
N ARG A 17 17.89 1.52 9.74
CA ARG A 17 16.65 1.52 8.95
C ARG A 17 16.87 1.05 7.51
N ALA A 18 17.94 1.49 6.86
CA ALA A 18 18.25 1.08 5.49
C ALA A 18 18.50 -0.43 5.37
N LYS A 19 19.14 -1.04 6.37
CA LYS A 19 19.39 -2.48 6.42
C LYS A 19 18.09 -3.28 6.58
N TYR A 20 17.22 -2.88 7.50
CA TYR A 20 15.94 -3.57 7.74
C TYR A 20 14.91 -3.32 6.63
N GLN A 21 14.90 -2.13 6.03
CA GLN A 21 14.15 -1.90 4.80
C GLN A 21 14.70 -2.75 3.65
N GLY A 22 16.03 -2.89 3.53
CA GLY A 22 16.67 -3.79 2.58
C GLY A 22 16.24 -5.25 2.75
N TYR A 23 16.15 -5.76 3.99
CA TYR A 23 15.60 -7.09 4.26
C TYR A 23 14.14 -7.23 3.83
N SER A 24 13.31 -6.21 4.11
CA SER A 24 11.91 -6.20 3.69
C SER A 24 11.77 -6.24 2.16
N SER A 25 12.60 -5.46 1.45
CA SER A 25 12.65 -5.46 -0.02
C SER A 25 13.18 -6.77 -0.60
N ALA A 26 14.17 -7.40 0.04
CA ALA A 26 14.68 -8.71 -0.37
C ALA A 26 13.61 -9.80 -0.23
N VAL A 27 12.87 -9.81 0.89
CA VAL A 27 11.75 -10.73 1.08
C VAL A 27 10.66 -10.50 0.03
N PHE A 28 10.36 -9.23 -0.28
CA PHE A 28 9.41 -8.89 -1.33
C PHE A 28 9.85 -9.42 -2.71
N ALA A 29 11.12 -9.21 -3.09
CA ALA A 29 11.66 -9.70 -4.35
C ALA A 29 11.71 -11.23 -4.43
N LEU A 30 12.06 -11.92 -3.34
CA LEU A 30 12.00 -13.38 -3.29
C LEU A 30 10.56 -13.89 -3.42
N SER A 31 9.63 -13.22 -2.73
CA SER A 31 8.20 -13.59 -2.78
C SER A 31 7.59 -13.36 -4.16
N SER A 32 8.02 -12.34 -4.90
CA SER A 32 7.51 -12.08 -6.25
C SER A 32 7.91 -13.17 -7.25
N VAL A 33 9.04 -13.83 -7.04
CA VAL A 33 9.49 -14.97 -7.86
C VAL A 33 8.85 -16.28 -7.37
N LEU A 34 8.87 -16.52 -6.06
CA LEU A 34 8.36 -17.76 -5.48
C LEU A 34 6.82 -17.87 -5.52
N GLY A 35 6.11 -16.74 -5.42
CA GLY A 35 4.66 -16.69 -5.39
C GLY A 35 3.99 -17.31 -6.62
N PRO A 36 4.32 -16.87 -7.85
CA PRO A 36 3.80 -17.46 -9.08
C PRO A 36 4.20 -18.93 -9.26
N LEU A 37 5.44 -19.30 -8.90
CA LEU A 37 5.91 -20.69 -9.00
C LEU A 37 5.12 -21.61 -8.07
N ALA A 38 4.98 -21.24 -6.79
CA ALA A 38 4.21 -21.98 -5.82
C ALA A 38 2.71 -22.00 -6.18
N GLY A 39 2.15 -20.87 -6.60
CA GLY A 39 0.75 -20.76 -7.02
C GLY A 39 0.43 -21.62 -8.25
N GLY A 40 1.34 -21.67 -9.22
CA GLY A 40 1.24 -22.54 -10.39
C GLY A 40 1.25 -24.02 -10.00
N TYR A 41 2.16 -24.42 -9.11
CA TYR A 41 2.25 -25.79 -8.60
C TYR A 41 1.02 -26.21 -7.77
N ILE A 42 0.51 -25.32 -6.92
CA ILE A 42 -0.69 -25.56 -6.12
C ILE A 42 -1.91 -25.72 -7.03
N THR A 43 -2.04 -24.85 -8.04
CA THR A 43 -3.16 -24.87 -8.97
C THR A 43 -3.15 -26.13 -9.84
N SER A 44 -1.97 -26.62 -10.25
CA SER A 44 -1.85 -27.82 -11.09
C SER A 44 -2.14 -29.12 -10.35
N LEU A 45 -1.79 -29.23 -9.06
CA LEU A 45 -2.00 -30.45 -8.27
C LEU A 45 -3.35 -30.49 -7.56
N PHE A 46 -3.74 -29.38 -6.92
CA PHE A 46 -4.89 -29.34 -6.02
C PHE A 46 -6.05 -28.51 -6.57
N GLY A 47 -5.83 -27.76 -7.64
CA GLY A 47 -6.81 -26.87 -8.26
C GLY A 47 -6.77 -25.44 -7.72
N TRP A 48 -7.36 -24.50 -8.46
CA TRP A 48 -7.25 -23.05 -8.22
C TRP A 48 -7.72 -22.60 -6.83
N ARG A 49 -8.68 -23.31 -6.23
CA ARG A 49 -9.26 -22.96 -4.90
C ARG A 49 -8.22 -23.00 -3.79
N TRP A 50 -7.21 -23.85 -3.92
CA TRP A 50 -6.18 -24.03 -2.89
C TRP A 50 -5.23 -22.85 -2.77
N VAL A 51 -5.10 -22.03 -3.82
CA VAL A 51 -4.32 -20.78 -3.75
C VAL A 51 -4.90 -19.84 -2.69
N PHE A 52 -6.21 -19.85 -2.47
CA PHE A 52 -6.86 -19.07 -1.40
C PHE A 52 -6.71 -19.76 -0.04
N LEU A 53 -6.89 -21.08 0.02
CA LEU A 53 -6.86 -21.83 1.27
C LEU A 53 -5.48 -21.86 1.93
N VAL A 54 -4.40 -21.86 1.14
CA VAL A 54 -3.01 -21.82 1.66
C VAL A 54 -2.70 -20.52 2.40
N ASN A 55 -3.33 -19.40 2.01
CA ASN A 55 -3.15 -18.13 2.71
C ASN A 55 -3.76 -18.14 4.12
N LEU A 56 -4.79 -18.96 4.37
CA LEU A 56 -5.48 -19.04 5.66
C LEU A 56 -4.56 -19.49 6.82
N PRO A 57 -3.87 -20.66 6.75
CA PRO A 57 -2.95 -21.08 7.80
C PRO A 57 -1.73 -20.15 7.91
N ILE A 58 -1.22 -19.62 6.79
CA ILE A 58 -0.12 -18.64 6.80
C ILE A 58 -0.53 -17.39 7.58
N GLY A 59 -1.73 -16.86 7.31
CA GLY A 59 -2.29 -15.70 8.02
C GLY A 59 -2.44 -15.97 9.52
N ILE A 60 -2.92 -17.16 9.90
CA ILE A 60 -3.03 -17.56 11.32
C ILE A 60 -1.66 -17.59 11.99
N ILE A 61 -0.64 -18.17 11.35
CA ILE A 61 0.73 -18.22 11.89
C ILE A 61 1.28 -16.80 12.07
N VAL A 62 1.11 -15.93 11.07
CA VAL A 62 1.56 -14.53 11.15
C VAL A 62 0.86 -13.80 12.28
N MET A 63 -0.46 -13.92 12.40
CA MET A 63 -1.23 -13.31 13.49
C MET A 63 -0.78 -13.82 14.86
N ALA A 64 -0.53 -15.13 15.00
CA ALA A 64 0.00 -15.70 16.25
C ALA A 64 1.38 -15.10 16.58
N VAL A 65 2.31 -15.11 15.63
CA VAL A 65 3.65 -14.52 15.81
C VAL A 65 3.56 -13.06 16.21
N LEU A 66 2.73 -12.26 15.55
CA LEU A 66 2.52 -10.85 15.90
C LEU A 66 1.94 -10.70 17.32
N ALA A 67 0.94 -11.51 17.67
CA ALA A 67 0.33 -11.48 19.01
C ALA A 67 1.33 -11.80 20.13
N PHE A 68 2.27 -12.73 19.89
CA PHE A 68 3.31 -13.07 20.86
C PHE A 68 4.49 -12.09 20.85
N ALA A 69 4.99 -11.72 19.68
CA ALA A 69 6.20 -10.90 19.53
C ALA A 69 5.95 -9.41 19.77
N MET A 70 4.74 -8.91 19.48
CA MET A 70 4.38 -7.49 19.65
C MET A 70 3.53 -7.22 20.90
N ARG A 71 3.76 -7.99 21.98
CA ARG A 71 2.89 -7.97 23.17
C ARG A 71 2.87 -6.66 23.98
N SER A 72 3.59 -5.61 23.60
CA SER A 72 3.50 -4.32 24.28
C SER A 72 4.09 -3.19 23.44
N ARG A 73 3.28 -2.15 23.18
CA ARG A 73 3.54 -0.70 23.38
C ARG A 73 2.38 0.11 22.80
N PHE A 74 1.14 -0.12 23.28
CA PHE A 74 0.05 0.79 22.98
C PHE A 74 0.20 2.05 23.84
N ASN A 75 1.01 3.01 23.39
CA ASN A 75 0.83 4.37 23.84
C ASN A 75 -0.41 4.89 23.13
N GLU A 76 -1.52 5.02 23.86
CA GLU A 76 -2.74 5.66 23.38
C GLU A 76 -2.48 7.15 23.12
N LYS A 77 -1.84 7.45 21.99
CA LYS A 77 -1.87 8.79 21.44
C LYS A 77 -3.24 8.95 20.78
N LYS A 78 -4.04 9.91 21.26
CA LYS A 78 -5.24 10.36 20.56
C LYS A 78 -4.83 10.80 19.16
N HIS A 79 -5.10 9.97 18.17
CA HIS A 79 -4.84 10.30 16.78
C HIS A 79 -6.03 11.11 16.27
N HIS A 80 -5.77 12.33 15.82
CA HIS A 80 -6.76 13.10 15.08
C HIS A 80 -6.70 12.68 13.62
N VAL A 81 -7.84 12.29 13.06
CA VAL A 81 -7.93 11.88 11.66
C VAL A 81 -8.04 13.15 10.81
N ASP A 82 -7.10 13.34 9.89
CA ASP A 82 -7.14 14.45 8.95
C ASP A 82 -8.08 14.12 7.78
N TYR A 83 -9.37 14.38 7.99
CA TYR A 83 -10.40 14.20 6.98
C TYR A 83 -10.26 15.18 5.81
N LEU A 84 -9.75 16.39 6.06
CA LEU A 84 -9.61 17.43 5.05
C LEU A 84 -8.47 17.08 4.10
N GLY A 85 -7.28 16.78 4.63
CA GLY A 85 -6.15 16.31 3.83
C GLY A 85 -6.47 15.00 3.10
N GLY A 86 -7.22 14.09 3.73
CA GLY A 86 -7.71 12.88 3.07
C GLY A 86 -8.63 13.16 1.88
N ALA A 87 -9.55 14.12 2.00
CA ALA A 87 -10.44 14.53 0.91
C ALA A 87 -9.68 15.24 -0.22
N LEU A 88 -8.73 16.13 0.11
CA LEU A 88 -7.89 16.81 -0.87
C LEU A 88 -7.04 15.81 -1.68
N LEU A 89 -6.43 14.83 -1.01
CA LEU A 89 -5.68 13.74 -1.66
C LEU A 89 -6.55 12.90 -2.58
N ALA A 90 -7.77 12.54 -2.15
CA ALA A 90 -8.70 11.78 -2.97
C ALA A 90 -9.07 12.56 -4.24
N ILE A 91 -9.48 13.83 -4.12
CA ILE A 91 -9.85 14.70 -5.25
C ILE A 91 -8.67 14.88 -6.21
N GLY A 92 -7.48 15.19 -5.69
CA GLY A 92 -6.29 15.39 -6.51
C GLY A 92 -5.88 14.14 -7.29
N THR A 93 -5.90 12.97 -6.64
CA THR A 93 -5.53 11.69 -7.29
C THR A 93 -6.54 11.32 -8.38
N THR A 94 -7.84 11.43 -8.09
CA THR A 94 -8.90 11.17 -9.08
C THR A 94 -8.78 12.10 -10.29
N ALA A 95 -8.52 13.38 -10.06
CA ALA A 95 -8.35 14.36 -11.13
C ALA A 95 -7.12 14.06 -12.03
N ILE A 96 -5.99 13.64 -11.44
CA ILE A 96 -4.79 13.25 -12.20
C ILE A 96 -5.06 12.01 -13.06
N VAL A 97 -5.70 10.99 -12.49
CA VAL A 97 -6.04 9.76 -13.22
C VAL A 97 -7.02 10.05 -14.36
N TYR A 98 -8.04 10.86 -14.10
CA TYR A 98 -9.01 11.28 -15.12
C TYR A 98 -8.32 12.02 -16.28
N TRP A 99 -7.43 12.96 -15.95
CA TRP A 99 -6.66 13.70 -16.94
C TRP A 99 -5.77 12.78 -17.78
N GLY A 100 -5.01 11.88 -17.15
CA GLY A 100 -4.14 10.94 -17.86
C GLY A 100 -4.89 10.01 -18.80
N TYR A 101 -6.13 9.64 -18.47
CA TYR A 101 -6.99 8.86 -19.35
C TYR A 101 -7.49 9.68 -20.55
N HIS A 102 -8.00 10.89 -20.32
CA HIS A 102 -8.64 11.70 -21.37
C HIS A 102 -7.65 12.45 -22.27
N VAL A 103 -6.41 12.70 -21.83
CA VAL A 103 -5.39 13.33 -22.69
C VAL A 103 -4.92 12.39 -23.81
N LEU A 104 -5.13 11.08 -23.64
CA LEU A 104 -4.76 10.03 -24.61
C LEU A 104 -5.96 9.55 -25.44
N ASP A 105 -7.17 10.07 -25.19
CA ASP A 105 -8.40 9.61 -25.84
C ASP A 105 -8.54 10.23 -27.25
N PRO A 106 -8.76 9.44 -28.33
CA PRO A 106 -8.91 9.95 -29.69
C PRO A 106 -10.13 10.83 -29.95
N SER A 107 -11.09 10.85 -29.01
CA SER A 107 -12.35 11.62 -29.04
C SER A 107 -12.14 13.14 -28.86
N GLY A 108 -10.96 13.56 -28.42
CA GLY A 108 -10.63 14.97 -28.15
C GLY A 108 -10.92 15.39 -26.70
N PRO A 109 -10.23 16.41 -26.17
CA PRO A 109 -10.30 16.73 -24.75
C PRO A 109 -11.61 17.42 -24.35
N ASP A 110 -12.36 16.79 -23.44
CA ASP A 110 -13.52 17.40 -22.79
C ASP A 110 -13.13 18.54 -21.83
N THR A 111 -14.06 19.45 -21.51
CA THR A 111 -13.85 20.58 -20.56
C THR A 111 -13.28 20.12 -19.21
N PHE A 112 -13.67 18.93 -18.75
CA PHE A 112 -13.18 18.35 -17.49
C PHE A 112 -11.69 17.98 -17.53
N THR A 113 -11.12 17.76 -18.71
CA THR A 113 -9.68 17.52 -18.93
C THR A 113 -8.84 18.72 -18.49
N PHE A 114 -9.33 19.95 -18.57
CA PHE A 114 -8.56 21.14 -18.17
C PHE A 114 -8.91 21.66 -16.77
N VAL A 115 -10.14 21.41 -16.29
CA VAL A 115 -10.63 21.92 -14.99
C VAL A 115 -10.15 21.05 -13.82
N LEU A 116 -10.16 19.72 -13.98
CA LEU A 116 -9.80 18.79 -12.90
C LEU A 116 -8.32 18.86 -12.49
N PRO A 117 -7.34 18.99 -13.40
CA PRO A 117 -5.93 19.16 -13.03
C PRO A 117 -5.67 20.47 -12.27
N LEU A 118 -6.41 21.54 -12.58
CA LEU A 118 -6.29 22.82 -11.90
C LEU A 118 -6.80 22.71 -10.45
N LEU A 119 -7.94 22.03 -10.26
CA LEU A 119 -8.45 21.64 -8.94
C LEU A 119 -7.47 20.75 -8.17
N ALA A 120 -6.82 19.80 -8.86
CA ALA A 120 -5.78 18.96 -8.26
C ALA A 120 -4.57 19.77 -7.81
N LEU A 121 -4.11 20.74 -8.61
CA LEU A 121 -3.02 21.64 -8.25
C LEU A 121 -3.38 22.49 -7.02
N VAL A 122 -4.59 23.03 -6.96
CA VAL A 122 -5.07 23.77 -5.79
C VAL A 122 -5.14 22.87 -4.56
N ALA A 123 -5.62 21.62 -4.71
CA ALA A 123 -5.65 20.65 -3.63
C ALA A 123 -4.23 20.27 -3.16
N ILE A 124 -3.26 20.14 -4.06
CA ILE A 124 -1.86 19.88 -3.69
C ILE A 124 -1.24 21.07 -2.96
N ILE A 125 -1.49 22.30 -3.42
CA ILE A 125 -1.00 23.51 -2.77
C ILE A 125 -1.60 23.68 -1.36
N LEU A 126 -2.88 23.34 -1.19
CA LEU A 126 -3.55 23.39 0.12
C LEU A 126 -3.16 22.24 1.05
N PHE A 127 -2.55 21.18 0.52
CA PHE A 127 -2.08 20.02 1.28
C PHE A 127 -0.63 20.17 1.79
N ILE A 128 0.19 21.01 1.13
CA ILE A 128 1.57 21.38 1.53
C ILE A 128 1.54 22.42 2.65
#